data_AF-A0A140NMZ8-F1
#
_entry.id   AF-A0A140NMZ8-F1
#
_cell.length_a   1.000
_cell.length_b   1.000
_cell.length_c   1.000
_cell.angle_alpha   90.00
_cell.angle_beta   90.00
_cell.angle_gamma   90.00
#
_symmetry.space_group_name_H-M   'P 1'
#
loop_
_entity.id
_entity.type
_entity.pdbx_description
1 polymer ?
#
loop_
_entity_poly.entity_id
_entity_poly.type
_entity_poly.pdbx_seq_one_letter_code
_entity_poly.pdbx_strand_id
1 'polypeptide(L)'
;MNRYRRVLTCWEKKVENWLRRDKEGQDKDKSTVDWGYVVFEVDLLKSQEINLDYILELIFEHNKKNKSKEGLIEDVRRMIRGSLGNRAKESLVVDFIHQTNLDEFNDKASIIDAFFKFAQAEQKREADAIIVSEKLNEEAAKRYMTSSLKREYASENGTALNEALPKLIPLNPQYRTQKQTVFQKIAAFVEKFKGVGGQL
;
A
#
# COMPACT_ATOMS: atom_id res chain seq x y z
N MET A 1 49.35 14.68 2.43
CA MET A 1 48.07 15.40 2.28
C MET A 1 47.76 15.66 0.79
N ASN A 2 47.59 14.64 -0.09
CA ASN A 2 47.32 14.93 -1.52
C ASN A 2 46.80 13.74 -2.39
N ARG A 3 45.93 12.89 -1.83
CA ARG A 3 45.19 11.88 -2.62
C ARG A 3 43.67 12.09 -2.64
N TYR A 4 43.07 12.57 -1.55
CA TYR A 4 41.63 12.87 -1.51
C TYR A 4 41.21 14.04 -2.42
N ARG A 5 42.06 15.06 -2.58
CA ARG A 5 41.75 16.25 -3.39
C ARG A 5 41.66 15.97 -4.91
N ARG A 6 42.36 14.94 -5.40
CA ARG A 6 42.32 14.54 -6.83
C ARG A 6 41.06 13.76 -7.21
N VAL A 7 40.49 13.01 -6.27
CA VAL A 7 39.29 12.20 -6.53
C VAL A 7 38.04 13.08 -6.59
N LEU A 8 37.91 14.08 -5.70
CA LEU A 8 36.80 15.03 -5.76
C LEU A 8 36.77 15.81 -7.09
N THR A 9 37.91 16.32 -7.54
CA THR A 9 37.99 17.08 -8.81
C THR A 9 37.68 16.23 -10.04
N CYS A 10 37.89 14.91 -9.97
CA CYS A 10 37.54 13.99 -11.05
C CYS A 10 36.05 13.68 -11.06
N TRP A 11 35.43 13.58 -9.88
CA TRP A 11 34.00 13.30 -9.73
C TRP A 11 33.14 14.50 -10.15
N GLU A 12 33.49 15.71 -9.71
CA GLU A 12 32.81 16.96 -10.10
C GLU A 12 32.86 17.18 -11.62
N LYS A 13 34.02 16.98 -12.26
CA LYS A 13 34.15 17.05 -13.72
C LYS A 13 33.36 15.96 -14.45
N LYS A 14 33.11 14.79 -13.83
CA LYS A 14 32.31 13.72 -14.42
C LYS A 14 30.82 14.07 -14.41
N VAL A 15 30.36 14.67 -13.32
CA VAL A 15 28.98 15.16 -13.15
C VAL A 15 28.70 16.34 -14.08
N GLU A 16 29.61 17.30 -14.18
CA GLU A 16 29.47 18.45 -15.09
C GLU A 16 29.46 18.03 -16.56
N ASN A 17 30.33 17.09 -16.96
CA ASN A 17 30.32 16.52 -18.32
C ASN A 17 29.09 15.63 -18.60
N TRP A 18 28.42 15.11 -17.57
CA TRP A 18 27.16 14.39 -17.74
C TRP A 18 26.00 15.37 -17.92
N LEU A 19 25.93 16.41 -17.09
CA LEU A 19 24.94 17.50 -17.22
C LEU A 19 25.07 18.27 -18.54
N ARG A 20 26.29 18.45 -19.06
CA ARG A 20 26.52 19.07 -20.38
C ARG A 20 26.08 18.16 -21.53
N ARG A 21 26.31 16.84 -21.44
CA ARG A 21 25.79 15.88 -22.43
C ARG A 21 24.27 15.76 -22.41
N ASP A 22 23.65 15.88 -21.25
CA ASP A 22 22.19 15.86 -21.12
C ASP A 22 21.56 17.13 -21.74
N LYS A 23 22.21 18.29 -21.55
CA LYS A 23 21.82 19.55 -22.21
C LYS A 23 22.09 19.56 -23.72
N GLU A 24 23.21 18.99 -24.18
CA GLU A 24 23.54 18.92 -25.61
C GLU A 24 22.79 17.78 -26.35
N GLY A 25 22.32 16.76 -25.63
CA GLY A 25 21.50 15.66 -26.15
C GLY A 25 20.01 16.00 -26.31
N GLN A 26 19.51 17.04 -25.63
CA GLN A 26 18.13 17.53 -25.76
C GLN A 26 17.83 18.23 -27.10
N ASP A 27 18.84 18.48 -27.93
CA ASP A 27 18.69 19.26 -29.17
C ASP A 27 18.76 18.43 -30.46
N LYS A 28 18.88 17.08 -30.39
CA LYS A 28 18.93 16.23 -31.59
C LYS A 28 18.12 14.93 -31.58
N ASP A 29 17.25 14.73 -30.61
CA ASP A 29 16.24 13.68 -30.74
C ASP A 29 14.96 14.03 -29.98
N LYS A 30 14.32 15.13 -30.39
CA LYS A 30 12.90 15.32 -30.09
C LYS A 30 12.13 14.34 -30.98
N SER A 31 12.09 13.08 -30.57
CA SER A 31 11.06 12.17 -31.04
C SER A 31 9.72 12.86 -30.75
N THR A 32 9.01 13.26 -31.80
CA THR A 32 7.65 13.81 -31.76
C THR A 32 6.64 12.72 -31.36
N VAL A 33 6.92 12.03 -30.26
CA VAL A 33 6.01 11.07 -29.67
C VAL A 33 5.11 11.87 -28.74
N ASP A 34 3.93 12.20 -29.25
CA ASP A 34 2.85 12.81 -28.48
C ASP A 34 2.25 11.76 -27.55
N TRP A 35 2.76 11.73 -26.32
CA TRP A 35 2.26 10.86 -25.23
C TRP A 35 0.82 11.19 -24.81
N GLY A 36 0.24 12.31 -25.29
CA GLY A 36 -1.15 12.67 -25.05
C GLY A 36 -2.17 11.74 -25.72
N TYR A 37 -1.74 10.95 -26.71
CA TYR A 37 -2.57 9.96 -27.43
C TYR A 37 -2.35 8.51 -26.98
N VAL A 38 -1.53 8.27 -25.94
CA VAL A 38 -1.42 6.94 -25.34
C VAL A 38 -2.59 6.75 -24.39
N VAL A 39 -3.74 6.35 -24.95
CA VAL A 39 -4.83 5.76 -24.16
C VAL A 39 -4.34 4.38 -23.72
N PHE A 40 -3.87 4.27 -22.48
CA PHE A 40 -3.72 2.96 -21.86
C PHE A 40 -5.11 2.33 -21.78
N GLU A 41 -5.36 1.24 -22.51
CA GLU A 41 -6.50 0.37 -22.25
C GLU A 41 -6.28 -0.31 -20.90
N VAL A 42 -6.56 0.41 -19.81
CA VAL A 42 -6.50 -0.10 -18.43
C VAL A 42 -7.54 -1.23 -18.22
N ASP A 43 -8.56 -1.29 -19.08
CA ASP A 43 -9.67 -2.23 -18.94
C ASP A 43 -9.33 -3.67 -19.35
N LEU A 44 -8.33 -3.92 -20.21
CA LEU A 44 -7.99 -5.30 -20.63
C LEU A 44 -7.16 -6.07 -19.58
N LEU A 45 -6.58 -5.36 -18.60
CA LEU A 45 -5.74 -5.95 -17.53
C LEU A 45 -6.54 -6.35 -16.26
N LYS A 46 -7.81 -5.96 -16.14
CA LYS A 46 -8.67 -6.39 -15.02
C LYS A 46 -9.18 -7.82 -15.14
N SER A 47 -9.23 -8.36 -16.36
CA SER A 47 -9.82 -9.67 -16.67
C SER A 47 -9.06 -10.88 -16.12
N GLN A 48 -7.93 -10.67 -15.44
CA GLN A 48 -7.10 -11.71 -14.80
C GLN A 48 -6.67 -11.33 -13.37
N GLU A 49 -7.46 -10.51 -12.68
CA GLU A 49 -7.15 -10.20 -11.28
C GLU A 49 -7.22 -11.47 -10.43
N ILE A 50 -6.09 -11.83 -9.81
CA ILE A 50 -6.04 -12.95 -8.86
C ILE A 50 -6.86 -12.54 -7.64
N ASN A 51 -7.98 -13.22 -7.41
CA ASN A 51 -8.84 -13.03 -6.25
C ASN A 51 -8.14 -13.45 -4.96
N LEU A 52 -8.45 -12.77 -3.85
CA LEU A 52 -7.90 -13.09 -2.53
C LEU A 52 -8.23 -14.53 -2.12
N ASP A 53 -9.44 -15.00 -2.42
CA ASP A 53 -9.90 -16.36 -2.15
C ASP A 53 -9.00 -17.42 -2.81
N TYR A 54 -8.52 -17.17 -4.02
CA TYR A 54 -7.60 -18.07 -4.71
C TYR A 54 -6.23 -18.13 -4.01
N ILE A 55 -5.75 -17.00 -3.48
CA ILE A 55 -4.50 -16.96 -2.71
C ILE A 55 -4.66 -17.75 -1.41
N LEU A 56 -5.80 -17.61 -0.71
CA LEU A 56 -6.11 -18.35 0.51
C LEU A 56 -6.27 -19.86 0.24
N GLU A 57 -6.89 -20.23 -0.88
CA GLU A 57 -6.97 -21.61 -1.33
C GLU A 57 -5.58 -22.20 -1.58
N LEU A 58 -4.69 -21.47 -2.24
CA LEU A 58 -3.32 -21.94 -2.46
C LEU A 58 -2.52 -22.08 -1.17
N ILE A 59 -2.74 -21.20 -0.19
CA ILE A 59 -2.16 -21.32 1.16
C ILE A 59 -2.56 -22.65 1.79
N PHE A 60 -3.85 -23.01 1.72
CA PHE A 60 -4.36 -24.28 2.23
C PHE A 60 -3.77 -25.50 1.49
N GLU A 61 -3.76 -25.47 0.15
CA GLU A 61 -3.24 -26.59 -0.67
C GLU A 61 -1.72 -26.78 -0.51
N HIS A 62 -0.95 -25.70 -0.37
CA HIS A 62 0.49 -25.77 -0.16
C HIS A 62 0.85 -26.28 1.24
N ASN A 63 0.06 -25.93 2.26
CA ASN A 63 0.28 -26.44 3.62
C ASN A 63 0.17 -27.97 3.65
N LYS A 64 -0.84 -28.56 2.97
CA LYS A 64 -1.01 -30.02 2.86
C LYS A 64 0.17 -30.75 2.20
N LYS A 65 0.99 -30.04 1.41
CA LYS A 65 2.14 -30.62 0.71
C LYS A 65 3.44 -30.58 1.54
N ASN A 66 3.35 -30.29 2.86
CA ASN A 66 4.49 -30.20 3.79
C ASN A 66 5.61 -29.25 3.32
N LYS A 67 5.25 -28.13 2.69
CA LYS A 67 6.21 -27.04 2.42
C LYS A 67 6.51 -26.30 3.73
N SER A 68 7.73 -25.78 3.87
CA SER A 68 8.05 -24.87 4.97
C SER A 68 7.24 -23.58 4.89
N LYS A 69 6.96 -22.96 6.03
CA LYS A 69 6.22 -21.68 6.08
C LYS A 69 6.94 -20.59 5.27
N GLU A 70 8.26 -20.59 5.26
CA GLU A 70 9.09 -19.62 4.53
C GLU A 70 8.88 -19.73 3.00
N GLY A 71 8.87 -20.96 2.47
CA GLY A 71 8.62 -21.20 1.04
C GLY A 71 7.19 -20.82 0.63
N LEU A 72 6.22 -21.07 1.52
CA LEU A 72 4.85 -20.63 1.32
C LEU A 72 4.74 -19.10 1.27
N ILE A 73 5.40 -18.39 2.19
CA ILE A 73 5.43 -16.92 2.22
C ILE A 73 6.02 -16.36 0.93
N GLU A 74 7.11 -16.93 0.42
CA GLU A 74 7.72 -16.49 -0.83
C GLU A 74 6.77 -16.66 -2.03
N ASP A 75 6.13 -17.82 -2.15
CA ASP A 75 5.13 -18.09 -3.18
C ASP A 75 3.96 -17.10 -3.11
N VAL A 76 3.43 -16.85 -1.91
CA VAL A 76 2.33 -15.90 -1.67
C VAL A 76 2.73 -14.47 -2.02
N ARG A 77 3.91 -14.01 -1.61
CA ARG A 77 4.42 -12.67 -1.97
C ARG A 77 4.52 -12.50 -3.49
N ARG A 78 5.02 -13.51 -4.21
CA ARG A 78 5.12 -13.46 -5.68
C ARG A 78 3.74 -13.30 -6.31
N MET A 79 2.74 -14.05 -5.84
CA MET A 79 1.37 -13.98 -6.34
C MET A 79 0.69 -12.65 -6.04
N ILE A 80 0.79 -12.16 -4.80
CA ILE A 80 0.22 -10.87 -4.39
C ILE A 80 0.81 -9.72 -5.20
N ARG A 81 2.12 -9.72 -5.46
CA ARG A 81 2.76 -8.66 -6.28
C ARG A 81 2.30 -8.67 -7.74
N GLY A 82 1.95 -9.84 -8.26
CA GLY A 82 1.31 -9.99 -9.57
C GLY A 82 -0.12 -9.44 -9.63
N SER A 83 -0.81 -9.35 -8.49
CA SER A 83 -2.19 -8.87 -8.38
C SER A 83 -2.25 -7.40 -7.99
N LEU A 84 -2.63 -6.52 -8.93
CA LEU A 84 -2.62 -5.07 -8.73
C LEU A 84 -3.47 -4.61 -7.52
N GLY A 85 -4.69 -5.16 -7.35
CA GLY A 85 -5.59 -4.76 -6.26
C GLY A 85 -5.26 -5.35 -4.89
N ASN A 86 -4.39 -6.37 -4.83
CA ASN A 86 -4.04 -7.06 -3.58
C ASN A 86 -2.65 -6.70 -3.02
N ARG A 87 -1.85 -5.88 -3.72
CA ARG A 87 -0.50 -5.50 -3.25
C ARG A 87 -0.49 -4.91 -1.84
N ALA A 88 -1.46 -4.06 -1.52
CA ALA A 88 -1.59 -3.44 -0.20
C ALA A 88 -1.86 -4.47 0.92
N LYS A 89 -2.37 -5.66 0.57
CA LYS A 89 -2.67 -6.77 1.48
C LYS A 89 -1.49 -7.71 1.71
N GLU A 90 -0.34 -7.51 1.05
CA GLU A 90 0.83 -8.40 1.18
C GLU A 90 1.21 -8.61 2.65
N SER A 91 1.36 -7.52 3.41
CA SER A 91 1.67 -7.60 4.84
C SER A 91 0.62 -8.38 5.63
N LEU A 92 -0.66 -8.10 5.39
CA LEU A 92 -1.77 -8.75 6.10
C LEU A 92 -1.81 -10.27 5.91
N VAL A 93 -1.62 -10.73 4.67
CA VAL A 93 -1.59 -12.17 4.36
C VAL A 93 -0.34 -12.84 4.92
N VAL A 94 0.82 -12.18 4.83
CA VAL A 94 2.07 -12.69 5.40
C VAL A 94 1.98 -12.80 6.92
N ASP A 95 1.43 -11.79 7.58
CA ASP A 95 1.23 -11.79 9.04
C ASP A 95 0.27 -12.90 9.47
N PHE A 96 -0.79 -13.15 8.70
CA PHE A 96 -1.70 -14.27 8.92
C PHE A 96 -0.97 -15.62 8.89
N ILE A 97 -0.11 -15.87 7.88
CA ILE A 97 0.65 -17.13 7.76
C ILE A 97 1.65 -17.30 8.93
N HIS A 98 2.27 -16.20 9.38
CA HIS A 98 3.20 -16.22 10.50
C HIS A 98 2.49 -16.54 11.82
N GLN A 99 1.37 -15.87 12.09
CA GLN A 99 0.69 -15.92 13.39
C GLN A 99 -0.25 -17.12 13.53
N THR A 100 -0.60 -17.78 12.43
CA THR A 100 -1.58 -18.87 12.43
C THR A 100 -0.91 -20.23 12.29
N ASN A 101 -1.46 -21.23 12.98
CA ASN A 101 -1.12 -22.63 12.74
C ASN A 101 -1.99 -23.17 11.60
N LEU A 102 -1.42 -23.33 10.41
CA LEU A 102 -2.16 -23.72 9.21
C LEU A 102 -2.63 -25.18 9.23
N ASP A 103 -2.04 -26.01 10.11
CA ASP A 103 -2.40 -27.43 10.25
C ASP A 103 -3.74 -27.64 10.96
N GLU A 104 -4.28 -26.61 11.61
CA GLU A 104 -5.58 -26.67 12.30
C GLU A 104 -6.78 -26.58 11.34
N PHE A 105 -6.54 -26.20 10.08
CA PHE A 105 -7.60 -26.07 9.08
C PHE A 105 -7.83 -27.38 8.33
N ASN A 106 -9.06 -27.89 8.41
CA ASN A 106 -9.46 -29.13 7.73
C ASN A 106 -10.03 -28.90 6.32
N ASP A 107 -10.49 -27.68 6.04
CA ASP A 107 -11.13 -27.31 4.79
C ASP A 107 -10.85 -25.85 4.41
N LYS A 108 -11.19 -25.51 3.16
CA LYS A 108 -10.95 -24.19 2.55
C LYS A 108 -11.79 -23.08 3.21
N ALA A 109 -13.04 -23.37 3.60
CA ALA A 109 -13.91 -22.37 4.20
C ALA A 109 -13.39 -21.95 5.58
N SER A 110 -12.87 -22.90 6.35
CA SER A 110 -12.29 -22.65 7.67
C SER A 110 -11.09 -21.69 7.62
N ILE A 111 -10.16 -21.84 6.67
CA ILE A 111 -9.03 -20.91 6.54
C ILE A 111 -9.47 -19.52 6.08
N ILE A 112 -10.48 -19.44 5.22
CA ILE A 112 -11.02 -18.16 4.72
C ILE A 112 -11.69 -17.40 5.88
N ASP A 113 -12.55 -18.05 6.65
CA ASP A 113 -13.19 -17.45 7.83
C ASP A 113 -12.15 -16.99 8.87
N ALA A 114 -11.14 -17.81 9.14
CA ALA A 114 -10.06 -17.45 10.05
C ALA A 114 -9.27 -16.23 9.55
N PHE A 115 -8.97 -16.17 8.26
CA PHE A 115 -8.30 -15.01 7.66
C PHE A 115 -9.14 -13.73 7.82
N PHE A 116 -10.45 -13.76 7.52
CA PHE A 116 -11.28 -12.56 7.66
C PHE A 116 -11.43 -12.13 9.13
N LYS A 117 -11.54 -13.07 10.08
CA LYS A 117 -11.52 -12.76 11.52
C LYS A 117 -10.21 -12.10 11.95
N PHE A 118 -9.08 -12.65 11.51
CA PHE A 118 -7.75 -12.07 11.74
C PHE A 118 -7.66 -10.67 11.15
N ALA A 119 -8.07 -10.50 9.90
CA ALA A 119 -8.03 -9.24 9.19
C ALA A 119 -8.90 -8.15 9.84
N GLN A 120 -10.08 -8.51 10.37
CA GLN A 120 -10.94 -7.58 11.11
C GLN A 120 -10.33 -7.16 12.46
N ALA A 121 -9.63 -8.07 13.15
CA ALA A 121 -8.91 -7.72 14.38
C ALA A 121 -7.75 -6.75 14.09
N GLU A 122 -6.96 -7.03 13.05
CA GLU A 122 -5.88 -6.16 12.60
C GLU A 122 -6.39 -4.81 12.08
N GLN A 123 -7.54 -4.80 11.38
CA GLN A 123 -8.19 -3.58 10.90
C GLN A 123 -8.52 -2.64 12.08
N LYS A 124 -9.09 -3.15 13.17
CA LYS A 124 -9.36 -2.37 14.39
C LYS A 124 -8.08 -1.85 15.03
N ARG A 125 -7.09 -2.75 15.21
CA ARG A 125 -5.80 -2.42 15.82
C ARG A 125 -5.07 -1.31 15.07
N GLU A 126 -5.04 -1.38 13.75
CA GLU A 126 -4.39 -0.36 12.92
C GLU A 126 -5.17 0.96 12.86
N ALA A 127 -6.52 0.90 12.84
CA ALA A 127 -7.34 2.10 12.93
C ALA A 127 -7.06 2.87 14.23
N ASP A 128 -7.07 2.17 15.37
CA ASP A 128 -6.77 2.76 16.68
C ASP A 128 -5.33 3.31 16.73
N ALA A 129 -4.36 2.61 16.16
CA ALA A 129 -2.97 3.09 16.08
C ALA A 129 -2.84 4.39 15.27
N ILE A 130 -3.57 4.53 14.15
CA ILE A 130 -3.60 5.78 13.38
C ILE A 130 -4.24 6.90 14.20
N ILE A 131 -5.38 6.64 14.85
CA ILE A 131 -6.11 7.62 15.67
C ILE A 131 -5.21 8.14 16.81
N VAL A 132 -4.55 7.24 17.53
CA VAL A 132 -3.67 7.59 18.65
C VAL A 132 -2.42 8.34 18.17
N SER A 133 -1.75 7.83 17.13
CA SER A 133 -0.49 8.43 16.64
C SER A 133 -0.67 9.85 16.10
N GLU A 134 -1.81 10.13 15.47
CA GLU A 134 -2.12 11.44 14.87
C GLU A 134 -3.01 12.32 15.76
N LYS A 135 -3.37 11.85 16.96
CA LYS A 135 -4.24 12.54 17.92
C LYS A 135 -5.57 12.99 17.29
N LEU A 136 -6.17 12.09 16.52
CA LEU A 136 -7.42 12.35 15.81
C LEU A 136 -8.60 12.40 16.79
N ASN A 137 -9.68 13.05 16.38
CA ASN A 137 -10.97 12.86 17.01
C ASN A 137 -11.46 11.43 16.72
N GLU A 138 -11.50 10.57 17.73
CA GLU A 138 -11.79 9.14 17.59
C GLU A 138 -13.11 8.86 16.86
N GLU A 139 -14.20 9.44 17.33
CA GLU A 139 -15.53 9.25 16.76
C GLU A 139 -15.61 9.69 15.29
N ALA A 140 -15.08 10.88 14.98
CA ALA A 140 -15.09 11.39 13.60
C ALA A 140 -14.15 10.59 12.68
N ALA A 141 -12.99 10.17 13.18
CA ALA A 141 -12.04 9.35 12.45
C ALA A 141 -12.62 7.97 12.13
N LYS A 142 -13.22 7.28 13.11
CA LYS A 142 -13.88 5.98 12.91
C LYS A 142 -15.01 6.08 11.87
N ARG A 143 -15.84 7.13 11.94
CA ARG A 143 -16.86 7.38 10.89
C ARG A 143 -16.25 7.59 9.51
N TYR A 144 -15.21 8.41 9.41
CA TYR A 144 -14.54 8.66 8.13
C TYR A 144 -13.89 7.40 7.56
N MET A 145 -13.15 6.63 8.37
CA MET A 145 -12.53 5.37 7.98
C MET A 145 -13.58 4.34 7.54
N THR A 146 -14.65 4.13 8.32
CA THR A 146 -15.74 3.20 7.96
C THR A 146 -16.41 3.60 6.64
N SER A 147 -16.70 4.89 6.44
CA SER A 147 -17.27 5.37 5.17
C SER A 147 -16.33 5.21 3.98
N SER A 148 -15.02 5.32 4.21
CA SER A 148 -14.00 5.15 3.19
C SER A 148 -13.77 3.69 2.83
N LEU A 149 -13.79 2.79 3.82
CA LEU A 149 -13.77 1.34 3.59
C LEU A 149 -14.99 0.88 2.80
N LYS A 150 -16.20 1.37 3.14
CA LYS A 150 -17.44 1.05 2.41
C LYS A 150 -17.42 1.54 0.95
N ARG A 151 -16.74 2.65 0.68
CA ARG A 151 -16.56 3.18 -0.69
C ARG A 151 -15.33 2.62 -1.39
N GLU A 152 -14.49 1.88 -0.68
CA GLU A 152 -13.21 1.32 -1.13
C GLU A 152 -12.13 2.35 -1.50
N TYR A 153 -12.34 3.62 -1.16
CA TYR A 153 -11.33 4.68 -1.31
C TYR A 153 -11.53 5.79 -0.26
N ALA A 154 -10.42 6.42 0.14
CA ALA A 154 -10.43 7.62 0.96
C ALA A 154 -10.58 8.88 0.09
N SER A 155 -11.37 9.85 0.54
CA SER A 155 -11.59 11.12 -0.18
C SER A 155 -11.17 12.30 0.69
N GLU A 156 -10.40 13.23 0.12
CA GLU A 156 -10.10 14.52 0.74
C GLU A 156 -11.25 15.52 0.64
N ASN A 157 -12.23 15.22 -0.22
CA ASN A 157 -13.37 16.08 -0.47
C ASN A 157 -14.38 16.01 0.68
N GLY A 158 -15.08 17.12 0.93
CA GLY A 158 -16.05 17.25 2.01
C GLY A 158 -15.41 17.61 3.36
N THR A 159 -16.16 17.41 4.44
CA THR A 159 -15.77 17.83 5.80
C THR A 159 -15.30 16.69 6.69
N ALA A 160 -15.61 15.44 6.36
CA ALA A 160 -15.38 14.29 7.24
C ALA A 160 -13.91 14.11 7.64
N LEU A 161 -12.96 14.27 6.72
CA LEU A 161 -11.53 14.26 7.04
C LEU A 161 -11.16 15.42 7.97
N ASN A 162 -11.68 16.63 7.72
CA ASN A 162 -11.38 17.80 8.54
C ASN A 162 -11.96 17.66 9.96
N GLU A 163 -13.13 17.01 10.10
CA GLU A 163 -13.75 16.72 11.41
C GLU A 163 -12.95 15.70 12.24
N ALA A 164 -12.22 14.79 11.57
CA ALA A 164 -11.34 13.83 12.22
C ALA A 164 -10.05 14.48 12.74
N LEU A 165 -9.61 15.60 12.16
CA LEU A 165 -8.38 16.26 12.56
C LEU A 165 -8.53 16.96 13.92
N PRO A 166 -7.43 17.09 14.69
CA PRO A 166 -7.44 17.88 15.91
C PRO A 166 -7.80 19.34 15.59
N LYS A 167 -8.45 20.01 16.55
CA LYS A 167 -8.84 21.43 16.44
C LYS A 167 -7.59 22.31 16.43
N LEU A 168 -7.02 22.53 15.26
CA LEU A 168 -5.95 23.50 14.98
C LEU A 168 -6.49 24.63 14.11
N ILE A 169 -5.77 25.75 14.07
CA ILE A 169 -6.09 26.86 13.18
C ILE A 169 -5.77 26.44 11.73
N PRO A 170 -6.74 26.43 10.80
CA PRO A 170 -6.52 25.94 9.42
C PRO A 170 -5.45 26.70 8.62
N LEU A 171 -5.13 27.92 9.04
CA LEU A 171 -4.11 28.78 8.42
C LEU A 171 -2.68 28.43 8.86
N ASN A 172 -2.49 27.54 9.85
CA ASN A 172 -1.17 27.08 10.25
C ASN A 172 -0.60 26.13 9.17
N PRO A 173 0.62 26.38 8.64
CA PRO A 173 1.27 25.46 7.69
C PRO A 173 1.33 24.01 8.18
N GLN A 174 1.50 23.80 9.50
CA GLN A 174 1.54 22.48 10.13
C GLN A 174 0.22 21.71 9.96
N TYR A 175 -0.91 22.42 9.92
CA TYR A 175 -2.23 21.80 9.73
C TYR A 175 -2.34 21.16 8.34
N ARG A 176 -1.82 21.82 7.30
CA ARG A 176 -1.84 21.29 5.93
C ARG A 176 -0.98 20.03 5.81
N THR A 177 0.22 20.07 6.40
CA THR A 177 1.12 18.91 6.42
C THR A 177 0.49 17.73 7.17
N GLN A 178 -0.07 17.98 8.37
CA GLN A 178 -0.72 16.94 9.15
C GLN A 178 -1.93 16.34 8.41
N LYS A 179 -2.78 17.19 7.80
CA LYS A 179 -3.90 16.72 6.98
C LYS A 179 -3.45 15.78 5.86
N GLN A 180 -2.39 16.16 5.14
CA GLN A 180 -1.85 15.32 4.06
C GLN A 180 -1.33 13.98 4.59
N THR A 181 -0.59 14.00 5.70
CA THR A 181 -0.05 12.79 6.33
C THR A 181 -1.15 11.86 6.81
N VAL A 182 -2.17 12.40 7.49
CA VAL A 182 -3.34 11.65 7.95
C VAL A 182 -4.09 11.05 6.76
N PHE A 183 -4.32 11.83 5.70
CA PHE A 183 -4.97 11.33 4.49
C PHE A 183 -4.20 10.16 3.87
N GLN A 184 -2.87 10.29 3.71
CA GLN A 184 -2.03 9.22 3.17
C GLN A 184 -2.08 7.94 4.01
N LYS A 185 -2.02 8.08 5.34
CA LYS A 185 -2.15 6.94 6.28
C LYS A 185 -3.50 6.25 6.14
N ILE A 186 -4.59 7.02 6.10
CA ILE A 186 -5.95 6.47 5.98
C ILE A 186 -6.17 5.88 4.58
N ALA A 187 -5.65 6.48 3.52
CA ALA A 187 -5.73 5.93 2.18
C ALA A 187 -5.00 4.58 2.07
N ALA A 188 -3.79 4.47 2.64
CA ALA A 188 -3.05 3.21 2.71
C ALA A 188 -3.80 2.16 3.55
N PHE A 189 -4.39 2.57 4.67
CA PHE A 189 -5.25 1.72 5.49
C PHE A 189 -6.46 1.20 4.70
N VAL A 190 -7.16 2.06 3.95
CA VAL A 190 -8.31 1.66 3.13
C VAL A 190 -7.87 0.69 2.02
N GLU A 191 -6.77 0.94 1.33
CA GLU A 191 -6.25 0.02 0.32
C GLU A 191 -5.90 -1.37 0.90
N LYS A 192 -5.33 -1.39 2.12
CA LYS A 192 -5.02 -2.62 2.84
C LYS A 192 -6.27 -3.37 3.28
N PHE A 193 -7.32 -2.69 3.75
CA PHE A 193 -8.47 -3.35 4.38
C PHE A 193 -9.78 -3.30 3.57
N LYS A 194 -9.83 -2.71 2.37
CA LYS A 194 -11.00 -2.77 1.50
C LYS A 194 -11.35 -4.23 1.17
N GLY A 195 -12.65 -4.56 1.25
CA GLY A 195 -13.17 -5.92 1.06
C GLY A 195 -13.10 -6.84 2.29
N VAL A 196 -12.47 -6.42 3.41
CA VAL A 196 -12.41 -7.25 4.64
C VAL A 196 -13.74 -7.27 5.42
N GLY A 197 -14.54 -6.22 5.30
CA GLY A 197 -15.76 -6.04 6.08
C GLY A 197 -15.47 -5.68 7.54
N GLY A 198 -16.43 -5.95 8.43
CA GLY A 198 -16.34 -5.66 9.86
C GLY A 198 -16.85 -4.26 10.27
N GLN A 199 -16.72 -3.96 11.56
CA GLN A 199 -17.03 -2.66 12.16
C GLN A 199 -15.79 -2.15 12.89
N LEU A 200 -15.53 -0.84 12.80
CA LEU A 200 -14.50 -0.11 13.55
C LEU A 200 -15.05 0.44 14.86
#